data_AF-W1XFH8-F1
#
_entry.id   AF-W1XFH8-F1
#
_cell.length_a   1.000
_cell.length_b   1.000
_cell.length_c   1.000
_cell.angle_alpha   90.00
_cell.angle_beta   90.00
_cell.angle_gamma   90.00
#
_symmetry.space_group_name_H-M   'P 1'
#
loop_
_entity.id
_entity.type
_entity.pdbx_description
1 polymer ?
#
loop_
_entity_poly.entity_id
_entity_poly.type
_entity_poly.pdbx_seq_one_letter_code
_entity_poly.pdbx_strand_id
1 'polypeptide(L)' 'LGKDYDFKGFVTKDWIKDNLDLNSQFYFCGPPPFMKALNNALLELGVSEEDINYEFFGEQQKL' A
#
# COMPACT_ATOMS: atom_id res chain seq x y z
N LEU A 1 -14.52 4.69 14.13
CA LEU A 1 -13.65 3.51 13.96
C LEU A 1 -14.56 2.28 13.99
N GLY A 2 -14.37 1.31 13.09
CA GLY A 2 -15.13 0.05 13.06
C GLY A 2 -16.50 0.09 12.37
N LYS A 3 -16.79 1.14 11.57
CA LYS A 3 -17.99 1.20 10.71
C LYS A 3 -17.62 1.46 9.25
N ASP A 4 -16.80 2.49 9.02
CA ASP A 4 -16.32 2.85 7.68
C ASP A 4 -14.80 2.66 7.53
N TYR A 5 -14.06 2.75 8.63
CA TYR A 5 -12.60 2.60 8.67
C TYR A 5 -12.14 2.17 10.06
N ASP A 6 -10.99 1.50 10.12
CA ASP A 6 -10.38 0.99 11.36
C ASP A 6 -9.19 1.84 11.85
N PHE A 7 -8.70 2.74 11.00
CA PHE A 7 -7.63 3.67 11.33
C PHE A 7 -7.87 5.06 10.72
N LYS A 8 -7.62 6.11 11.50
CA LYS A 8 -7.72 7.50 11.04
C LYS A 8 -6.33 8.06 10.76
N GLY A 9 -6.07 8.41 9.49
CA GLY A 9 -4.80 8.98 9.06
C GLY A 9 -4.33 8.38 7.74
N PHE A 10 -3.07 8.62 7.38
CA PHE A 10 -2.44 7.97 6.24
C PHE A 10 -1.88 6.61 6.64
N VAL A 11 -1.90 5.66 5.70
CA VAL A 11 -1.15 4.42 5.83
C VAL A 11 0.34 4.76 5.79
N THR A 12 1.06 4.46 6.87
CA THR A 12 2.51 4.68 6.98
C THR A 12 3.27 3.36 6.98
N LYS A 13 4.58 3.42 6.73
CA LYS A 13 5.46 2.23 6.82
C LYS A 13 5.37 1.55 8.18
N ASP A 14 5.41 2.32 9.27
CA ASP A 14 5.31 1.76 10.62
C ASP A 14 3.95 1.10 10.86
N TRP A 15 2.87 1.70 10.36
CA TRP A 15 1.55 1.11 10.47
C TRP A 15 1.46 -0.23 9.72
N ILE A 16 2.01 -0.33 8.51
CA ILE A 16 2.06 -1.58 7.75
C ILE A 16 2.83 -2.65 8.53
N LYS A 17 4.04 -2.30 9.01
CA LYS A 17 4.91 -3.21 9.75
C LYS A 17 4.25 -3.77 11.01
N ASP A 18 3.51 -2.94 11.73
CA ASP A 18 2.92 -3.31 13.02
C ASP A 18 1.56 -4.02 12.87
N ASN A 19 0.90 -3.93 11.71
CA ASN A 19 -0.48 -4.40 11.53
C ASN A 19 -0.68 -5.45 10.43
N LEU A 20 0.26 -5.61 9.49
CA LEU A 20 0.13 -6.52 8.34
C LEU A 20 1.22 -7.59 8.34
N ASP A 21 0.89 -8.79 7.84
CA ASP A 21 1.88 -9.84 7.58
C ASP A 21 2.62 -9.52 6.27
N LEU A 22 3.94 -9.35 6.35
CA LEU A 22 4.77 -8.98 5.20
C LEU A 22 4.97 -10.13 4.21
N ASN A 23 4.62 -11.37 4.56
CA ASN A 23 4.62 -12.51 3.63
C ASN A 23 3.27 -12.68 2.91
N SER A 24 2.68 -11.55 2.51
CA SER A 24 1.36 -11.50 1.87
C SER A 24 1.45 -10.91 0.47
N GLN A 25 0.42 -11.17 -0.33
CA GLN A 25 0.18 -10.45 -1.58
C GLN A 25 -0.53 -9.13 -1.28
N PHE A 26 0.02 -8.02 -1.76
CA PHE A 26 -0.54 -6.68 -1.57
C PHE A 26 -1.22 -6.22 -2.85
N TYR A 27 -2.49 -5.84 -2.74
CA TYR A 27 -3.28 -5.27 -3.84
C TYR A 27 -3.80 -3.89 -3.44
N PHE A 28 -3.50 -2.86 -4.21
CA PHE A 28 -4.00 -1.51 -3.94
C PHE A 28 -4.25 -0.68 -5.19
N CYS A 29 -5.17 0.28 -5.07
CA CYS A 29 -5.47 1.27 -6.09
C CYS A 29 -5.73 2.62 -5.42
N GLY A 30 -5.67 3.71 -6.19
CA GLY A 30 -5.98 5.04 -5.66
C GLY A 30 -5.20 6.17 -6.34
N PRO A 31 -5.11 7.34 -5.68
CA PRO A 31 -4.35 8.47 -6.20
C PRO A 31 -2.85 8.13 -6.35
N PRO A 32 -2.16 8.60 -7.41
CA PRO A 32 -0.74 8.28 -7.62
C PRO A 32 0.18 8.56 -6.41
N PRO A 33 0.02 9.67 -5.66
CA PRO A 33 0.84 9.92 -4.47
C PRO A 33 0.64 8.87 -3.36
N PHE A 34 -0.59 8.37 -3.19
CA PHE A 34 -0.90 7.32 -2.21
C PHE A 34 -0.27 6.00 -2.63
N MET A 35 -0.47 5.60 -3.89
CA MET A 35 0.08 4.34 -4.40
C MET A 35 1.60 4.32 -4.39
N LYS A 36 2.25 5.44 -4.75
CA LYS A 36 3.72 5.57 -4.68
C LYS A 36 4.25 5.47 -3.26
N ALA A 37 3.58 6.12 -2.29
CA ALA A 37 3.96 6.04 -0.89
C ALA A 37 3.82 4.60 -0.34
N LEU A 38 2.72 3.91 -0.69
CA LEU A 38 2.46 2.55 -0.24
C LEU A 38 3.43 1.54 -0.86
N ASN A 39 3.67 1.64 -2.18
CA ASN A 39 4.65 0.82 -2.90
C ASN A 39 6.05 0.94 -2.28
N ASN A 40 6.52 2.17 -2.07
CA ASN A 40 7.83 2.40 -1.47
C ASN A 40 7.93 1.85 -0.04
N ALA A 41 6.87 2.01 0.77
CA ALA A 41 6.85 1.49 2.12
C ALA A 41 6.95 -0.05 2.15
N LEU A 42 6.25 -0.75 1.25
CA LEU A 42 6.30 -2.21 1.13
C LEU A 42 7.69 -2.70 0.69
N LEU A 43 8.28 -2.05 -0.32
CA LEU A 43 9.65 -2.35 -0.77
C LEU A 43 10.68 -2.12 0.34
N GLU A 44 10.58 -1.01 1.08
CA GLU A 44 11.45 -0.72 2.22
C GLU A 44 11.31 -1.73 3.37
N LEU A 45 10.14 -2.38 3.48
CA LEU A 45 9.88 -3.44 4.44
C LEU A 45 10.31 -4.83 3.94
N GLY A 46 10.82 -4.92 2.70
CA GLY A 46 11.34 -6.16 2.12
C GLY A 46 10.30 -7.06 1.46
N VAL A 47 9.10 -6.55 1.18
CA VAL A 47 8.11 -7.27 0.36
C VAL A 47 8.64 -7.35 -1.07
N SER A 48 8.55 -8.53 -1.70
CA SER A 48 9.02 -8.69 -3.08
C SER A 48 8.13 -7.93 -4.07
N GLU A 49 8.70 -7.41 -5.15
CA GLU A 49 7.96 -6.74 -6.22
C GLU A 49 6.88 -7.65 -6.83
N GLU A 50 7.11 -8.96 -6.90
CA GLU A 50 6.11 -9.93 -7.40
C GLU A 50 4.85 -10.02 -6.54
N ASP A 51 4.96 -9.64 -5.26
CA ASP A 51 3.86 -9.65 -4.31
C ASP A 51 3.15 -8.30 -4.22
N ILE A 52 3.62 -7.28 -4.95
CA ILE A 52 3.09 -5.92 -4.96
C ILE A 52 2.32 -5.67 -6.25
N ASN A 53 1.00 -5.57 -6.14
CA ASN A 53 0.08 -5.46 -7.25
C ASN A 53 -0.74 -4.17 -7.14
N TYR A 54 -0.84 -3.39 -8.21
CA TYR A 54 -1.61 -2.16 -8.20
C TYR A 54 -2.32 -1.85 -9.51
N GLU A 55 -3.43 -1.11 -9.42
CA GLU A 55 -4.23 -0.68 -10.57
C GLU A 55 -4.41 0.84 -10.60
N PHE A 56 -4.23 1.42 -11.79
CA PHE A 56 -4.54 2.82 -12.06
C PHE A 56 -5.93 2.95 -12.67
N PHE A 57 -6.75 3.85 -12.12
CA PHE A 57 -7.98 4.28 -12.76
C PHE A 57 -7.66 5.42 -13.75
N GLY A 58 -7.46 5.11 -15.02
CA GLY A 58 -7.20 6.08 -16.10
C GLY A 58 -5.92 5.80 -16.89
N GLU A 59 -5.29 6.84 -17.43
CA GLU A 59 -4.01 6.68 -18.13
C GLU A 59 -2.94 6.14 -17.17
N GLN A 60 -2.24 5.08 -17.61
CA GLN A 60 -1.20 4.42 -16.82
C GLN A 60 -0.05 5.39 -16.56
N GLN A 61 0.24 5.63 -15.28
CA GLN A 61 1.44 6.35 -14.85
C GLN A 61 2.45 5.35 -14.28
N LYS A 62 3.75 5.62 -14.42
CA LYS A 62 4.78 4.81 -13.74
C LYS A 62 4.91 5.30 -12.29
N LEU A 63 4.91 4.37 -11.34
CA LEU A 63 5.22 4.65 -9.92
C LEU A 63 6.70 5.00 -9.74
#